data_AF-A0A6L5Q614-F1
#
_entry.id   AF-A0A6L5Q614-F1
#
_cell.length_a   1.000
_cell.length_b   1.000
_cell.length_c   1.000
_cell.angle_alpha   90.00
_cell.angle_beta   90.00
_cell.angle_gamma   90.00
#
_symmetry.space_group_name_H-M   'P 1'
#
loop_
_entity.id
_entity.type
_entity.pdbx_description
1 polymer ?
#
loop_
_entity_poly.entity_id
_entity_poly.type
_entity_poly.pdbx_seq_one_letter_code
_entity_poly.pdbx_strand_id
1 'polypeptide(L)' 'MRCEKDLLKQWKVDLQAIQEEKRLKKKVKKKKKNKKYSIPGNISDFMDSKSICRKKNGVWKQRNK' A
#
# COMPACT_ATOMS: atom_id res chain seq x y z
N MET A 1 22.56 38.05 19.02
CA MET A 1 21.16 37.58 18.96
C MET A 1 21.00 36.74 17.70
N ARG A 2 20.37 35.56 17.75
CA ARG A 2 20.09 34.77 16.54
C ARG A 2 19.06 35.53 15.69
N CYS A 3 19.33 35.70 14.40
CA CYS A 3 18.43 36.40 13.49
C CYS A 3 17.14 35.60 13.30
N GLU A 4 15.97 36.25 13.39
CA GLU A 4 14.66 35.61 13.16
C GLU A 4 14.56 34.89 11.81
N LYS A 5 15.24 35.41 10.78
CA LYS A 5 15.30 34.79 9.44
C LYS A 5 15.96 33.41 9.46
N ASP A 6 16.96 33.21 10.33
CA ASP A 6 17.67 31.94 10.44
C ASP A 6 16.86 30.94 11.26
N LEU A 7 16.12 31.41 12.27
CA LEU A 7 15.10 30.60 12.96
C LEU A 7 14.04 30.12 11.97
N LEU A 8 13.50 31.00 11.13
CA LEU A 8 12.43 30.63 10.19
C LEU A 8 12.90 29.59 9.15
N LYS A 9 14.17 29.67 8.72
CA LYS A 9 14.80 28.64 7.88
C LYS A 9 14.93 27.31 8.61
N GLN A 10 15.38 27.31 9.86
CA GLN A 10 15.52 26.11 10.69
C GLN A 10 14.17 25.40 10.86
N TRP A 11 13.13 26.15 11.19
CA TRP A 11 11.77 25.61 11.39
C TRP A 11 11.22 24.94 10.13
N LYS A 12 11.51 25.50 8.94
CA LYS A 12 11.09 24.91 7.67
C LYS A 12 11.79 23.57 7.41
N VAL A 13 13.08 23.48 7.72
CA VAL A 13 13.87 22.24 7.60
C VAL A 13 13.33 21.19 8.57
N ASP A 14 13.09 21.56 9.83
CA ASP A 14 12.59 20.65 10.86
C ASP A 14 11.19 20.12 10.49
N LEU A 15 10.32 20.97 9.95
CA LEU A 15 8.99 20.58 9.50
C LEU A 15 9.04 19.56 8.35
N GLN A 16 9.96 19.74 7.41
CA GLN A 16 10.18 18.80 6.31
C GLN A 16 10.75 17.47 6.81
N ALA A 17 11.68 17.49 7.77
CA ALA A 17 12.23 16.29 8.38
C ALA A 17 11.15 15.45 9.09
N ILE A 18 10.28 16.11 9.88
CA ILE A 18 9.15 15.45 10.57
C ILE A 18 8.18 14.82 9.56
N GLN A 19 7.94 15.48 8.42
CA GLN A 19 7.04 14.96 7.38
C GLN A 19 7.61 13.70 6.71
N GLU A 20 8.90 13.68 6.36
CA GLU A 20 9.55 12.51 5.76
C GLU A 20 9.64 11.34 6.75
N GLU A 21 9.93 11.60 8.03
CA GLU A 21 9.92 10.56 9.06
C GLU A 21 8.54 9.90 9.20
N LYS A 22 7.47 10.71 9.22
CA LYS A 22 6.07 10.21 9.21
C LYS A 22 5.77 9.42 7.93
N ARG A 23 6.28 9.85 6.77
CA ARG A 23 6.08 9.17 5.48
C ARG A 23 6.76 7.81 5.47
N LEU A 24 7.99 7.70 5.99
CA LEU A 24 8.73 6.45 6.11
C LEU A 24 8.01 5.47 7.05
N LYS A 25 7.58 5.93 8.23
CA LYS A 25 6.77 5.12 9.17
C LYS A 25 5.50 4.58 8.51
N LYS A 26 4.79 5.40 7.71
CA LYS A 26 3.62 4.96 6.93
C LYS A 26 3.98 3.92 5.86
N LYS A 27 5.07 4.12 5.11
CA LYS A 27 5.54 3.16 4.08
C LYS A 27 5.89 1.81 4.69
N VAL A 28 6.61 1.78 5.81
CA VAL A 28 6.95 0.54 6.53
C VAL A 28 5.69 -0.18 7.02
N LYS A 29 4.74 0.54 7.63
CA LYS A 29 3.45 -0.04 8.04
C LYS A 29 2.67 -0.63 6.86
N LYS A 30 2.60 0.08 5.73
CA LYS A 30 1.96 -0.43 4.50
C LYS A 30 2.66 -1.67 3.96
N LYS A 31 3.99 -1.67 3.82
CA LYS A 31 4.75 -2.85 3.37
C LYS A 31 4.51 -4.07 4.27
N LYS A 32 4.48 -3.89 5.59
CA LYS A 32 4.16 -4.97 6.55
C LYS A 32 2.74 -5.51 6.38
N LYS A 33 1.74 -4.64 6.20
CA LYS A 33 0.36 -5.06 5.92
C LYS A 33 0.27 -5.82 4.59
N ASN A 34 0.89 -5.30 3.54
CA ASN A 34 0.88 -5.93 2.22
C ASN A 34 1.57 -7.30 2.23
N LYS A 35 2.66 -7.48 3.00
CA LYS A 35 3.29 -8.80 3.19
C LYS A 35 2.35 -9.83 3.83
N LYS A 36 1.46 -9.44 4.75
CA LYS A 36 0.47 -10.37 5.35
C LYS A 36 -0.55 -10.91 4.34
N TYR A 37 -0.84 -10.14 3.30
CA TYR A 37 -1.76 -10.51 2.22
C TYR A 37 -1.03 -10.90 0.93
N SER A 38 0.31 -10.96 0.97
CA SER A 38 1.11 -11.38 -0.16
C SER A 38 1.10 -12.90 -0.15
N ILE A 39 0.27 -13.50 -1.01
CA ILE A 39 0.24 -14.95 -1.21
C ILE A 39 1.63 -15.35 -1.75
N PRO A 40 2.43 -16.15 -1.01
CA PRO A 40 3.70 -16.64 -1.51
C PRO A 40 3.43 -17.73 -2.54
N GLY A 41 3.79 -17.49 -3.80
CA GLY A 41 3.60 -18.45 -4.90
C GLY A 41 3.18 -17.78 -6.21
N ASN A 42 3.17 -18.55 -7.30
CA ASN A 42 2.62 -18.13 -8.57
C ASN A 42 1.09 -18.04 -8.45
N ILE A 43 0.56 -16.81 -8.43
CA ILE A 43 -0.88 -16.55 -8.30
C ILE A 43 -1.67 -17.27 -9.41
N SER A 44 -1.05 -17.52 -10.56
CA SER A 44 -1.69 -18.22 -11.68
C SER A 44 -2.13 -19.65 -11.35
N ASP A 45 -1.39 -20.34 -10.47
CA ASP A 45 -1.72 -21.72 -10.06
C ASP A 45 -2.83 -21.73 -8.98
N PHE A 46 -2.97 -20.65 -8.19
CA PHE A 46 -4.00 -20.49 -7.15
C PHE A 46 -5.29 -19.87 -7.68
N MET A 47 -5.19 -18.81 -8.49
CA MET A 47 -6.29 -18.17 -9.23
C MET A 47 -6.52 -18.93 -10.54
N ASP A 48 -6.67 -20.24 -10.44
CA ASP A 48 -6.86 -21.07 -11.61
C ASP A 48 -8.18 -20.69 -12.27
N SER A 49 -8.15 -20.33 -13.56
CA SER A 49 -9.31 -19.78 -14.29
C SER A 49 -10.53 -20.72 -14.34
N LYS A 50 -10.36 -21.96 -13.89
CA LYS A 50 -11.35 -23.01 -13.70
C LYS A 50 -12.28 -22.78 -12.51
N SER A 51 -11.84 -22.05 -11.48
CA SER A 51 -12.64 -21.74 -10.28
C SER A 51 -13.36 -20.39 -10.36
N ILE A 52 -13.11 -19.62 -11.42
CA ILE A 52 -13.74 -18.30 -11.62
C ILE A 52 -15.21 -18.49 -12.02
N CYS A 53 -16.10 -18.32 -11.05
CA CYS A 53 -17.54 -18.25 -11.26
C CYS A 53 -17.93 -16.84 -11.75
N ARG A 54 -18.73 -16.77 -12.82
CA ARG A 54 -19.30 -15.52 -13.32
C ARG A 54 -20.82 -15.55 -13.21
N LYS A 55 -21.42 -14.40 -12.94
CA LYS A 55 -22.88 -14.26 -12.91
C LYS A 55 -23.39 -14.03 -14.33
N LYS A 56 -24.17 -14.97 -14.88
CA LYS A 56 -24.84 -14.84 -16.18
C LYS A 56 -26.34 -15.02 -15.98
N ASN A 57 -27.13 -14.04 -16.41
CA ASN A 57 -28.60 -14.03 -16.28
C ASN A 57 -29.08 -14.29 -14.84
N GLY A 58 -28.42 -13.68 -13.85
CA GLY A 58 -28.76 -13.84 -12.43
C GLY A 58 -28.20 -15.12 -11.77
N VAL A 59 -27.75 -16.09 -12.54
CA VAL A 59 -27.25 -17.38 -12.05
C VAL A 59 -25.73 -17.42 -12.02
N TRP A 60 -25.15 -17.95 -10.94
CA TRP A 60 -23.71 -18.21 -10.85
C TRP A 60 -23.35 -19.42 -11.72
N LYS A 61 -22.48 -19.21 -12.70
CA LYS A 61 -21.98 -20.28 -13.57
C LYS A 61 -20.46 -20.38 -13.47
N GLN A 62 -19.97 -21.58 -13.24
CA GLN A 62 -18.55 -21.90 -13.33
C GLN A 62 -18.14 -21.99 -14.80
N ARG A 63 -16.92 -21.55 -15.14
CA ARG A 63 -16.46 -21.48 -16.55
C ARG A 63 -16.39 -22.83 -17.27
N ASN A 64 -16.29 -23.94 -16.53
CA ASN A 64 -16.07 -25.29 -17.06
C ASN A 64 -17.31 -26.21 -17.01
N LYS A 65 -18.52 -25.66 -16.84
CA LYS A 65 -19.77 -26.40 -17.00
C LYS A 65 -20.67 -25.74 -18.05
#